data_AF-A0A229HNS4-F1
#
_entry.id   AF-A0A229HNS4-F1
#
_cell.length_a   1.000
_cell.length_b   1.000
_cell.length_c   1.000
_cell.angle_alpha   90.00
_cell.angle_beta   90.00
_cell.angle_gamma   90.00
#
_symmetry.space_group_name_H-M   'P 1'
#
loop_
_entity.id
_entity.type
_entity.pdbx_description
1 polymer ?
#
loop_
_entity_poly.entity_id
_entity_poly.type
_entity_poly.pdbx_seq_one_letter_code
_entity_poly.pdbx_strand_id
1 'polypeptide(L)'
;MLRKRSVLIAAPIAAVALTLAVAGYQATAAGSSSSGGAGRAGKATGATAPCLAGATTLVGDLDGDGHPDKITNPGHTGTKMTIQWGAADGSFGEKQAVSKLLGAKKGEVASAAVADFQNDGTLDMVVNLVEPSGGDDSSTARVAEYRPGPLKRANLSSAGSRHSDIGDHGEVQQLRIANYGDDAYPDLAILNNPGDGQLDRDVRLSRPKSGPGNYDYELMQKYGEYASTAEPPAMPSDGWTHFYKPCS
;
A
#
# COMPACT_ATOMS: atom_id res chain seq x y z
N MET A 1 0.57 68.81 23.60
CA MET A 1 1.32 68.87 24.87
C MET A 1 0.31 68.59 26.00
N LEU A 2 0.31 67.45 26.69
CA LEU A 2 1.22 67.13 27.80
C LEU A 2 1.19 65.61 28.10
N ARG A 3 2.38 65.02 28.32
CA ARG A 3 2.66 63.66 28.80
C ARG A 3 2.29 63.49 30.29
N LYS A 4 1.83 62.29 30.71
CA LYS A 4 2.13 61.66 32.03
C LYS A 4 2.05 60.13 31.86
N ARG A 5 3.17 59.40 31.74
CA ARG A 5 4.11 58.87 32.75
C ARG A 5 3.60 57.62 33.49
N SER A 6 4.11 56.47 33.06
CA SER A 6 4.09 55.17 33.73
C SER A 6 4.92 55.20 35.02
N VAL A 7 4.47 54.47 36.04
CA VAL A 7 5.23 54.18 37.27
C VAL A 7 5.21 52.65 37.46
N LEU A 8 6.40 52.06 37.52
CA LEU A 8 6.65 50.67 37.88
C LEU A 8 6.80 50.59 39.41
N ILE A 9 6.18 49.59 40.04
CA ILE A 9 6.38 49.25 41.45
C ILE A 9 6.86 47.80 41.52
N ALA A 10 8.03 47.61 42.12
CA ALA A 10 8.64 46.31 42.42
C ALA A 10 8.12 45.78 43.77
N ALA A 11 7.91 44.47 43.87
CA ALA A 11 7.66 43.77 45.13
C ALA A 11 8.72 42.66 45.32
N PRO A 12 9.26 42.46 46.54
CA PRO A 12 10.38 41.56 46.79
C PRO A 12 9.93 40.09 46.98
N ILE A 13 10.75 39.17 46.48
CA ILE A 13 10.64 37.72 46.68
C ILE A 13 11.45 37.35 47.93
N ALA A 14 10.80 36.76 48.93
CA ALA A 14 11.46 36.14 50.08
C ALA A 14 11.57 34.63 49.85
N ALA A 15 12.81 34.13 49.79
CA ALA A 15 13.16 32.73 49.70
C ALA A 15 13.25 32.10 51.10
N VAL A 16 12.67 30.91 51.27
CA VAL A 16 12.89 30.05 52.45
C VAL A 16 13.75 28.88 52.02
N ALA A 17 14.92 28.78 52.63
CA ALA A 17 15.88 27.69 52.47
C ALA A 17 15.57 26.56 53.47
N LEU A 18 15.67 25.31 53.02
CA LEU A 18 15.77 24.14 53.90
C LEU A 18 17.05 23.38 53.53
N THR A 19 17.92 23.23 54.52
CA THR A 19 19.21 22.56 54.47
C THR A 19 19.09 21.05 54.65
N LEU A 20 19.89 20.24 53.95
CA LEU A 20 20.43 19.00 54.53
C LEU A 20 21.71 18.55 53.81
N ALA A 21 22.66 18.08 54.64
CA ALA A 21 24.08 17.94 54.39
C ALA A 21 24.48 16.65 53.64
N VAL A 22 25.65 16.72 53.01
CA VAL A 22 26.33 15.63 52.28
C VAL A 22 27.17 14.79 53.24
N ALA A 23 27.15 13.47 53.07
CA ALA A 23 28.23 12.57 53.47
C ALA A 23 28.55 11.66 52.28
N GLY A 24 29.81 11.66 51.82
CA GLY A 24 30.26 10.86 50.69
C GLY A 24 30.76 9.47 51.09
N TYR A 25 30.76 8.54 50.13
CA TYR A 25 31.74 7.47 50.03
C TYR A 25 31.79 6.95 48.58
N GLN A 26 33.00 6.73 48.07
CA GLN A 26 33.30 6.11 46.77
C GLN A 26 33.29 4.57 46.89
N ALA A 27 32.89 3.85 45.82
CA ALA A 27 33.61 2.72 45.21
C ALA A 27 32.71 1.70 44.46
N THR A 28 33.08 1.48 43.18
CA THR A 28 33.19 0.22 42.41
C THR A 28 32.04 -0.82 42.28
N ALA A 29 31.70 -1.06 41.00
CA ALA A 29 31.63 -2.34 40.26
C ALA A 29 30.62 -3.47 40.62
N ALA A 30 29.85 -3.82 39.58
CA ALA A 30 29.41 -5.15 39.13
C ALA A 30 28.33 -5.94 39.91
N GLY A 31 27.29 -6.33 39.17
CA GLY A 31 26.66 -7.66 39.30
C GLY A 31 25.15 -7.69 39.50
N SER A 32 24.43 -8.12 38.43
CA SER A 32 23.20 -8.94 38.42
C SER A 32 21.95 -8.42 39.15
N SER A 33 20.71 -8.63 38.70
CA SER A 33 20.10 -9.33 37.59
C SER A 33 18.61 -9.00 37.69
N SER A 34 17.97 -8.52 36.63
CA SER A 34 16.51 -8.57 36.54
C SER A 34 16.12 -9.32 35.27
N SER A 35 15.41 -10.40 35.49
CA SER A 35 14.88 -11.34 34.50
C SER A 35 14.00 -10.61 33.48
N GLY A 36 14.58 -10.35 32.31
CA GLY A 36 13.86 -9.90 31.11
C GLY A 36 13.21 -11.09 30.43
N GLY A 37 11.89 -11.05 30.30
CA GLY A 37 11.09 -12.08 29.66
C GLY A 37 11.60 -12.40 28.25
N ALA A 38 11.70 -13.70 27.97
CA ALA A 38 11.92 -14.22 26.64
C ALA A 38 10.72 -13.91 25.74
N GLY A 39 10.72 -12.71 25.16
CA GLY A 39 10.02 -12.47 23.92
C GLY A 39 10.70 -13.32 22.85
N ARG A 40 10.08 -14.44 22.49
CA ARG A 40 10.37 -15.11 21.21
C ARG A 40 10.01 -14.14 20.10
N ALA A 41 10.94 -13.24 19.76
CA ALA A 41 11.01 -12.71 18.42
C ALA A 41 11.31 -13.93 17.53
N GLY A 42 10.26 -14.44 16.88
CA GLY A 42 10.43 -15.36 15.77
C GLY A 42 11.37 -14.67 14.80
N LYS A 43 12.59 -15.21 14.68
CA LYS A 43 13.57 -14.77 13.70
C LYS A 43 12.94 -15.07 12.34
N ALA A 44 12.34 -14.06 11.71
CA ALA A 44 12.00 -14.12 10.30
C ALA A 44 13.31 -14.44 9.56
N THR A 45 13.45 -15.70 9.16
CA THR A 45 14.46 -16.10 8.18
C THR A 45 14.19 -15.24 6.95
N GLY A 46 15.08 -14.30 6.68
CA GLY A 46 14.80 -13.13 5.84
C GLY A 46 14.15 -13.51 4.51
N ALA A 47 12.88 -13.18 4.38
CA ALA A 47 12.21 -13.18 3.08
C ALA A 47 13.02 -12.28 2.15
N THR A 48 13.32 -12.78 0.96
CA THR A 48 14.03 -11.98 -0.03
C THR A 48 13.11 -10.86 -0.48
N ALA A 49 13.61 -9.63 -0.53
CA ALA A 49 12.84 -8.48 -0.99
C ALA A 49 12.26 -8.75 -2.40
N PRO A 50 11.02 -8.31 -2.70
CA PRO A 50 10.44 -8.51 -4.02
C PRO A 50 11.32 -7.95 -5.15
N CYS A 51 11.36 -8.66 -6.28
CA CYS A 51 12.21 -8.33 -7.42
C CYS A 51 11.55 -8.65 -8.76
N LEU A 52 12.04 -8.07 -9.85
CA LEU A 52 11.53 -8.27 -11.20
C LEU A 52 12.26 -9.41 -11.91
N ALA A 53 11.53 -10.48 -12.21
CA ALA A 53 12.03 -11.59 -13.03
C ALA A 53 11.77 -11.37 -14.53
N GLY A 54 11.16 -10.23 -14.90
CA GLY A 54 10.90 -9.80 -16.26
C GLY A 54 9.95 -8.60 -16.26
N ALA A 55 9.71 -7.99 -17.43
CA ALA A 55 8.89 -6.78 -17.53
C ALA A 55 7.52 -6.91 -16.86
N THR A 56 6.85 -8.05 -17.01
CA THR A 56 5.51 -8.32 -16.45
C THR A 56 5.51 -9.35 -15.34
N THR A 57 6.66 -9.60 -14.68
CA THR A 57 6.79 -10.65 -13.65
C THR A 57 7.48 -10.13 -12.40
N LEU A 58 6.76 -10.15 -11.29
CA LEU A 58 7.26 -9.87 -9.95
C LEU A 58 7.47 -11.20 -9.21
N VAL A 59 8.55 -11.32 -8.47
CA VAL A 59 8.81 -12.43 -7.56
C VAL A 59 8.95 -11.86 -6.15
N GLY A 60 8.18 -12.39 -5.20
CA GLY A 60 8.17 -11.91 -3.82
C GLY A 60 7.19 -12.72 -2.97
N ASP A 61 7.41 -12.75 -1.66
CA ASP A 61 6.57 -13.49 -0.72
C ASP A 61 5.23 -12.75 -0.52
N LEU A 62 4.13 -13.32 -1.05
CA LEU A 62 2.80 -12.72 -1.02
C LEU A 62 1.97 -13.25 0.16
N ASP A 63 2.25 -14.47 0.64
CA ASP A 63 1.49 -15.11 1.72
C ASP A 63 2.21 -15.19 3.06
N GLY A 64 3.43 -14.68 3.13
CA GLY A 64 4.23 -14.53 4.34
C GLY A 64 4.82 -15.84 4.85
N ASP A 65 5.00 -16.84 3.98
CA ASP A 65 5.55 -18.15 4.36
C ASP A 65 7.08 -18.20 4.30
N GLY A 66 7.73 -17.13 3.83
CA GLY A 66 9.17 -17.00 3.66
C GLY A 66 9.70 -17.57 2.34
N HIS A 67 8.84 -18.04 1.44
CA HIS A 67 9.18 -18.53 0.11
C HIS A 67 8.67 -17.56 -0.96
N PRO A 68 9.51 -17.10 -1.91
CA PRO A 68 9.04 -16.18 -2.93
C PRO A 68 7.96 -16.80 -3.81
N ASP A 69 6.88 -16.07 -4.03
CA ASP A 69 5.84 -16.39 -5.00
C ASP A 69 6.13 -15.69 -6.33
N LYS A 70 5.59 -16.22 -7.42
CA LYS A 70 5.69 -15.62 -8.75
C LYS A 70 4.36 -15.03 -9.18
N ILE A 71 4.34 -13.72 -9.42
CA ILE A 71 3.19 -12.96 -9.87
C ILE A 71 3.43 -12.50 -11.32
N THR A 72 2.55 -12.85 -12.25
CA THR A 72 2.61 -12.34 -13.62
C THR A 72 1.42 -11.45 -13.93
N ASN A 73 1.66 -10.28 -14.53
CA ASN A 73 0.63 -9.31 -14.93
C ASN A 73 0.79 -8.92 -16.41
N PRO A 74 0.35 -9.77 -17.36
CA PRO A 74 0.47 -9.49 -18.78
C PRO A 74 -0.17 -8.15 -19.18
N GLY A 75 0.60 -7.30 -19.86
CA GLY A 75 0.15 -5.98 -20.30
C GLY A 75 -0.05 -4.95 -19.18
N HIS A 76 0.35 -5.26 -17.94
CA HIS A 76 0.24 -4.39 -16.76
C HIS A 76 -1.19 -3.96 -16.39
N THR A 77 -2.22 -4.55 -17.00
CA THR A 77 -3.62 -4.12 -16.85
C THR A 77 -4.28 -4.57 -15.55
N GLY A 78 -3.73 -5.61 -14.89
CA GLY A 78 -4.33 -6.24 -13.73
C GLY A 78 -5.42 -7.28 -14.04
N THR A 79 -5.89 -7.38 -15.29
CA THR A 79 -7.06 -8.21 -15.66
C THR A 79 -6.78 -9.70 -15.90
N LYS A 80 -5.51 -10.04 -16.18
CA LYS A 80 -5.04 -11.41 -16.46
C LYS A 80 -3.94 -11.85 -15.50
N MET A 81 -3.95 -11.29 -14.30
CA MET A 81 -2.93 -11.56 -13.30
C MET A 81 -3.02 -13.02 -12.84
N THR A 82 -1.87 -13.64 -12.64
CA THR A 82 -1.77 -15.00 -12.09
C THR A 82 -0.69 -15.08 -11.03
N ILE A 83 -0.87 -16.02 -10.10
CA ILE A 83 0.08 -16.34 -9.03
C ILE A 83 0.51 -17.80 -9.19
N GLN A 84 1.79 -18.07 -8.95
CA GLN A 84 2.32 -19.41 -8.69
C GLN A 84 2.98 -19.37 -7.32
N TRP A 85 2.45 -20.14 -6.37
CA TRP A 85 2.94 -20.17 -5.01
C TRP A 85 4.32 -20.83 -4.93
N GLY A 86 5.22 -20.23 -4.15
CA GLY A 86 6.55 -20.76 -3.87
C GLY A 86 6.51 -21.96 -2.92
N ALA A 87 7.55 -22.79 -3.02
CA ALA A 87 7.81 -23.87 -2.10
C ALA A 87 9.22 -23.75 -1.50
N ALA A 88 9.46 -24.45 -0.40
CA ALA A 88 10.74 -24.43 0.32
C ALA A 88 11.95 -24.88 -0.52
N ASP A 89 11.73 -25.66 -1.57
CA ASP A 89 12.76 -26.11 -2.50
C ASP A 89 13.03 -25.11 -3.65
N GLY A 90 12.36 -23.95 -3.64
CA GLY A 90 12.46 -22.90 -4.65
C GLY A 90 11.63 -23.17 -5.91
N SER A 91 10.85 -24.25 -5.95
CA SER A 91 9.93 -24.51 -7.06
C SER A 91 8.67 -23.65 -6.97
N PHE A 92 8.04 -23.42 -8.13
CA PHE A 92 6.75 -22.74 -8.24
C PHE A 92 5.66 -23.75 -8.57
N GLY A 93 4.56 -23.70 -7.83
CA GLY A 93 3.39 -24.53 -8.07
C GLY A 93 2.61 -24.17 -9.33
N GLU A 94 1.42 -24.77 -9.42
CA GLU A 94 0.46 -24.56 -10.50
C GLU A 94 0.06 -23.08 -10.64
N LYS A 95 -0.15 -22.66 -11.88
CA LYS A 95 -0.56 -21.28 -12.21
C LYS A 95 -2.04 -21.06 -11.86
N GLN A 96 -2.28 -20.14 -10.94
CA GLN A 96 -3.63 -19.79 -10.49
C GLN A 96 -4.02 -18.40 -10.98
N ALA A 97 -5.17 -18.30 -11.65
CA ALA A 97 -5.74 -17.01 -12.03
C ALA A 97 -6.22 -16.26 -10.78
N VAL A 98 -5.85 -14.98 -10.66
CA VAL A 98 -6.32 -14.11 -9.56
C VAL A 98 -7.85 -14.04 -9.54
N SER A 99 -8.50 -13.96 -10.70
CA SER A 99 -9.96 -13.97 -10.80
C SER A 99 -10.61 -15.18 -10.12
N LYS A 100 -10.00 -16.36 -10.25
CA LYS A 100 -10.48 -17.58 -9.59
C LYS A 100 -10.30 -17.49 -8.07
N LEU A 101 -9.16 -16.99 -7.59
CA LEU A 101 -8.89 -16.83 -6.16
C LEU A 101 -9.82 -15.80 -5.51
N LEU A 102 -10.17 -14.73 -6.23
CA LEU A 102 -11.14 -13.73 -5.76
C LEU A 102 -12.60 -14.21 -5.83
N GLY A 103 -12.86 -15.38 -6.43
CA GLY A 103 -14.21 -15.89 -6.60
C GLY A 103 -15.03 -15.08 -7.61
N ALA A 104 -14.42 -14.68 -8.73
CA ALA A 104 -15.12 -14.04 -9.84
C ALA A 104 -16.23 -14.96 -10.37
N LYS A 105 -17.42 -14.39 -10.55
CA LYS A 105 -18.59 -15.06 -11.12
C LYS A 105 -18.53 -14.99 -12.65
N LYS A 106 -19.38 -15.77 -13.31
CA LYS A 106 -19.54 -15.69 -14.77
C LYS A 106 -20.01 -14.28 -15.14
N GLY A 107 -19.30 -13.63 -16.06
CA GLY A 107 -19.57 -12.26 -16.50
C GLY A 107 -18.71 -11.22 -15.78
N GLU A 108 -18.14 -11.54 -14.60
CA GLU A 108 -17.29 -10.62 -13.88
C GLU A 108 -15.87 -10.57 -14.44
N VAL A 109 -15.31 -9.36 -14.46
CA VAL A 109 -13.89 -9.10 -14.70
C VAL A 109 -13.24 -8.80 -13.37
N ALA A 110 -12.09 -9.45 -13.14
CA ALA A 110 -11.24 -9.18 -12.01
C ALA A 110 -10.07 -8.31 -12.44
N SER A 111 -9.87 -7.19 -11.75
CA SER A 111 -8.69 -6.33 -11.89
C SER A 111 -7.92 -6.32 -10.59
N ALA A 112 -6.60 -6.34 -10.66
CA ALA A 112 -5.73 -6.39 -9.50
C ALA A 112 -4.44 -5.60 -9.69
N ALA A 113 -3.96 -4.97 -8.63
CA ALA A 113 -2.63 -4.38 -8.56
C ALA A 113 -1.90 -4.93 -7.32
N VAL A 114 -0.62 -5.29 -7.49
CA VAL A 114 0.22 -5.85 -6.42
C VAL A 114 1.46 -4.98 -6.27
N ALA A 115 1.68 -4.48 -5.07
CA ALA A 115 2.87 -3.75 -4.67
C ALA A 115 2.95 -3.65 -3.14
N ASP A 116 4.07 -3.21 -2.60
CA ASP A 116 4.25 -2.85 -1.19
C ASP A 116 3.78 -1.40 -1.00
N PHE A 117 2.46 -1.19 -0.96
CA PHE A 117 1.86 0.15 -0.96
C PHE A 117 2.12 0.89 0.36
N GLN A 118 2.43 0.17 1.43
CA GLN A 118 2.76 0.76 2.74
C GLN A 118 4.26 0.93 2.98
N ASN A 119 5.10 0.38 2.10
CA ASN A 119 6.55 0.31 2.22
C ASN A 119 6.98 -0.36 3.54
N ASP A 120 6.32 -1.48 3.89
CA ASP A 120 6.58 -2.25 5.11
C ASP A 120 7.38 -3.54 4.87
N GLY A 121 7.72 -3.82 3.61
CA GLY A 121 8.43 -5.01 3.16
C GLY A 121 7.52 -6.17 2.75
N THR A 122 6.20 -6.03 2.87
CA THR A 122 5.21 -7.05 2.51
C THR A 122 4.46 -6.64 1.25
N LEU A 123 4.21 -7.58 0.34
CA LEU A 123 3.36 -7.30 -0.82
C LEU A 123 1.89 -7.22 -0.40
N ASP A 124 1.25 -6.14 -0.81
CA ASP A 124 -0.18 -5.92 -0.66
C ASP A 124 -0.90 -6.10 -2.01
N MET A 125 -2.22 -5.97 -1.99
CA MET A 125 -3.04 -6.04 -3.21
C MET A 125 -4.24 -5.09 -3.16
N VAL A 126 -4.49 -4.39 -4.27
CA VAL A 126 -5.79 -3.76 -4.55
C VAL A 126 -6.55 -4.66 -5.51
N VAL A 127 -7.82 -4.92 -5.23
CA VAL A 127 -8.66 -5.81 -6.04
C VAL A 127 -9.99 -5.16 -6.38
N ASN A 128 -10.45 -5.45 -7.60
CA ASN A 128 -11.76 -5.07 -8.09
C ASN A 128 -12.44 -6.26 -8.79
N LEU A 129 -13.71 -6.52 -8.47
CA LEU A 129 -14.59 -7.43 -9.23
C LEU A 129 -15.84 -6.67 -9.66
N VAL A 130 -16.06 -6.58 -10.97
CA VAL A 130 -17.21 -5.90 -11.56
C VAL A 130 -17.78 -6.75 -12.69
N GLU A 131 -19.09 -6.79 -12.83
CA GLU A 131 -19.74 -7.27 -14.05
C GLU A 131 -19.90 -6.07 -14.99
N PRO A 132 -19.12 -5.99 -16.08
CA PRO A 132 -19.14 -4.81 -16.93
C PRO A 132 -20.53 -4.57 -17.51
N SER A 133 -21.00 -3.32 -17.52
CA SER A 133 -22.32 -2.97 -18.05
C SER A 133 -22.44 -3.17 -19.55
N GLY A 134 -21.31 -3.12 -20.27
CA GLY A 134 -21.24 -3.21 -21.72
C GLY A 134 -21.74 -1.96 -22.45
N GLY A 135 -21.94 -0.85 -21.75
CA GLY A 135 -22.42 0.42 -22.31
C GLY A 135 -21.95 1.64 -21.52
N ASP A 136 -22.60 2.77 -21.76
CA ASP A 136 -22.21 4.05 -21.17
C ASP A 136 -22.54 4.11 -19.68
N ASP A 137 -23.65 3.53 -19.23
CA ASP A 137 -24.00 3.50 -17.80
C ASP A 137 -23.06 2.55 -17.05
N SER A 138 -22.25 3.05 -16.12
CA SER A 138 -21.27 2.23 -15.42
C SER A 138 -21.90 1.27 -14.41
N SER A 139 -21.39 0.05 -14.32
CA SER A 139 -21.65 -0.84 -13.17
C SER A 139 -20.79 -0.45 -11.96
N THR A 140 -21.27 -0.76 -10.75
CA THR A 140 -20.44 -0.69 -9.53
C THR A 140 -19.83 -2.04 -9.19
N ALA A 141 -18.69 -2.00 -8.52
CA ALA A 141 -17.97 -3.21 -8.16
C ALA A 141 -18.68 -4.00 -7.05
N ARG A 142 -18.69 -5.33 -7.19
CA ARG A 142 -19.09 -6.23 -6.10
C ARG A 142 -18.01 -6.31 -5.02
N VAL A 143 -16.75 -6.21 -5.43
CA VAL A 143 -15.59 -6.18 -4.53
C VAL A 143 -14.71 -5.03 -4.99
N ALA A 144 -14.42 -4.10 -4.09
CA ALA A 144 -13.42 -3.05 -4.28
C ALA A 144 -12.66 -2.92 -2.95
N GLU A 145 -11.47 -3.50 -2.88
CA GLU A 145 -10.76 -3.63 -1.60
C GLU A 145 -9.27 -3.36 -1.76
N TYR A 146 -8.70 -2.70 -0.75
CA TYR A 146 -7.27 -2.74 -0.50
C TYR A 146 -6.97 -3.77 0.60
N ARG A 147 -5.98 -4.61 0.34
CA ARG A 147 -5.64 -5.79 1.12
C ARG A 147 -4.16 -5.75 1.45
N PRO A 148 -3.78 -5.22 2.63
CA PRO A 148 -2.40 -5.25 3.07
C PRO A 148 -1.95 -6.68 3.30
N GLY A 149 -0.70 -6.98 2.97
CA GLY A 149 -0.11 -8.31 3.15
C GLY A 149 0.09 -8.69 4.62
N PRO A 150 0.42 -9.97 4.89
CA PRO A 150 0.44 -11.08 3.94
C PRO A 150 -0.99 -11.54 3.56
N LEU A 151 -1.13 -12.13 2.37
CA LEU A 151 -2.42 -12.56 1.81
C LEU A 151 -2.63 -14.07 1.92
N LYS A 152 -3.86 -14.49 2.25
CA LYS A 152 -4.19 -15.93 2.31
C LYS A 152 -4.22 -16.54 0.92
N ARG A 153 -3.51 -17.67 0.71
CA ARG A 153 -3.54 -18.44 -0.56
C ARG A 153 -4.95 -18.80 -1.03
N ALA A 154 -5.90 -19.01 -0.10
CA ALA A 154 -7.24 -19.48 -0.43
C ALA A 154 -8.10 -18.45 -1.18
N ASN A 155 -7.95 -17.15 -0.89
CA ASN A 155 -8.85 -16.12 -1.40
C ASN A 155 -8.24 -14.71 -1.52
N LEU A 156 -6.92 -14.60 -1.31
CA LEU A 156 -6.16 -13.35 -1.32
C LEU A 156 -6.67 -12.30 -0.33
N SER A 157 -7.40 -12.70 0.72
CA SER A 157 -7.79 -11.79 1.81
C SER A 157 -6.70 -11.71 2.88
N SER A 158 -6.73 -10.67 3.69
CA SER A 158 -5.86 -10.48 4.84
C SER A 158 -6.63 -9.95 6.05
N ALA A 159 -5.95 -9.86 7.19
CA ALA A 159 -6.57 -9.32 8.41
C ALA A 159 -6.91 -7.82 8.28
N GLY A 160 -6.20 -7.09 7.42
CA GLY A 160 -6.41 -5.65 7.18
C GLY A 160 -7.18 -5.33 5.91
N SER A 161 -7.75 -6.33 5.23
CA SER A 161 -8.61 -6.12 4.06
C SER A 161 -9.74 -5.16 4.40
N ARG A 162 -9.91 -4.14 3.57
CA ARG A 162 -10.92 -3.10 3.76
C ARG A 162 -11.38 -2.55 2.43
N HIS A 163 -12.56 -1.94 2.45
CA HIS A 163 -13.15 -1.25 1.32
C HIS A 163 -12.24 -0.17 0.74
N SER A 164 -12.29 -0.01 -0.58
CA SER A 164 -11.67 1.06 -1.36
C SER A 164 -12.71 1.63 -2.31
N ASP A 165 -12.67 2.95 -2.56
CA ASP A 165 -13.69 3.65 -3.33
C ASP A 165 -13.59 3.48 -4.85
N ILE A 166 -12.58 2.76 -5.34
CA ILE A 166 -12.24 2.65 -6.78
C ILE A 166 -13.38 2.12 -7.66
N GLY A 167 -14.37 1.42 -7.10
CA GLY A 167 -15.49 0.85 -7.83
C GLY A 167 -16.87 1.33 -7.36
N ASP A 168 -16.91 2.39 -6.54
CA ASP A 168 -18.16 2.91 -5.96
C ASP A 168 -18.94 3.80 -6.94
N HIS A 169 -18.22 4.49 -7.84
CA HIS A 169 -18.76 5.52 -8.72
C HIS A 169 -18.30 5.37 -10.17
N GLY A 170 -17.91 4.16 -10.56
CA GLY A 170 -17.47 3.85 -11.91
C GLY A 170 -17.06 2.40 -12.08
N GLU A 171 -16.86 2.02 -13.33
CA GLU A 171 -16.44 0.70 -13.71
C GLU A 171 -14.93 0.65 -13.97
N VAL A 172 -14.20 0.05 -13.03
CA VAL A 172 -12.75 -0.20 -13.17
C VAL A 172 -12.47 -1.18 -14.30
N GLN A 173 -11.81 -0.70 -15.35
CA GLN A 173 -11.35 -1.51 -16.47
C GLN A 173 -9.93 -2.03 -16.26
N GLN A 174 -9.06 -1.25 -15.62
CA GLN A 174 -7.67 -1.64 -15.35
C GLN A 174 -7.18 -1.05 -14.02
N LEU A 175 -6.31 -1.80 -13.34
CA LEU A 175 -5.56 -1.33 -12.18
C LEU A 175 -4.07 -1.45 -12.48
N ARG A 176 -3.34 -0.33 -12.36
CA ARG A 176 -1.92 -0.28 -12.66
C ARG A 176 -1.14 0.38 -11.53
N ILE A 177 0.08 -0.10 -11.31
CA ILE A 177 1.04 0.56 -10.43
C ILE A 177 1.55 1.82 -11.12
N ALA A 178 1.63 2.91 -10.37
CA ALA A 178 2.14 4.20 -10.79
C ALA A 178 3.15 4.75 -9.77
N ASN A 179 3.94 5.74 -10.19
CA ASN A 179 4.81 6.52 -9.33
C ASN A 179 4.45 8.00 -9.51
N TYR A 180 3.43 8.47 -8.79
CA TYR A 180 2.92 9.83 -8.90
C TYR A 180 3.45 10.69 -7.77
N GLY A 181 4.46 11.51 -8.07
CA GLY A 181 5.10 12.38 -7.09
C GLY A 181 6.50 11.93 -6.67
N ASP A 182 7.01 10.86 -7.29
CA ASP A 182 8.39 10.38 -7.13
C ASP A 182 8.77 10.07 -5.67
N ASP A 183 7.83 9.47 -4.94
CA ASP A 183 8.06 9.03 -3.57
C ASP A 183 8.29 7.51 -3.48
N ALA A 184 8.48 7.02 -2.27
CA ALA A 184 8.81 5.61 -2.03
C ALA A 184 7.57 4.69 -1.99
N TYR A 185 6.37 5.23 -2.20
CA TYR A 185 5.11 4.51 -2.09
C TYR A 185 4.52 4.27 -3.48
N PRO A 186 4.37 3.02 -3.91
CA PRO A 186 3.64 2.70 -5.12
C PRO A 186 2.24 3.31 -5.10
N ASP A 187 1.84 3.98 -6.18
CA ASP A 187 0.51 4.57 -6.32
C ASP A 187 -0.37 3.72 -7.25
N LEU A 188 -1.65 4.06 -7.28
CA LEU A 188 -2.63 3.38 -8.13
C LEU A 188 -3.11 4.32 -9.25
N ALA A 189 -2.99 3.86 -10.49
CA ALA A 189 -3.69 4.40 -11.63
C ALA A 189 -4.84 3.46 -12.02
N ILE A 190 -6.03 4.01 -12.20
CA ILE A 190 -7.25 3.27 -12.48
C ILE A 190 -7.75 3.74 -13.85
N LEU A 191 -7.83 2.84 -14.82
CA LEU A 191 -8.63 3.14 -16.03
C LEU A 191 -10.07 2.84 -15.67
N ASN A 192 -10.93 3.84 -15.72
CA ASN A 192 -12.30 3.74 -15.23
C ASN A 192 -13.29 4.32 -16.25
N ASN A 193 -14.49 3.74 -16.27
CA ASN A 193 -15.64 4.29 -16.99
C ASN A 193 -16.59 4.89 -15.94
N PRO A 194 -16.66 6.23 -15.80
CA PRO A 194 -17.47 6.89 -14.78
C PRO A 194 -18.97 6.99 -15.13
N GLY A 195 -19.40 6.52 -16.30
CA GLY A 195 -20.82 6.50 -16.64
C GLY A 195 -21.31 7.64 -17.56
N ASP A 196 -20.41 8.47 -18.09
CA ASP A 196 -20.74 9.71 -18.81
C ASP A 196 -20.38 9.69 -20.30
N GLY A 197 -20.04 8.51 -20.83
CA GLY A 197 -19.58 8.31 -22.21
C GLY A 197 -18.08 8.56 -22.43
N GLN A 198 -17.30 8.81 -21.37
CA GLN A 198 -15.84 8.93 -21.42
C GLN A 198 -15.15 7.84 -20.59
N LEU A 199 -13.84 7.80 -20.70
CA LEU A 199 -12.96 7.07 -19.79
C LEU A 199 -12.10 8.08 -19.03
N ASP A 200 -11.78 7.74 -17.79
CA ASP A 200 -10.79 8.48 -17.02
C ASP A 200 -9.64 7.59 -16.55
N ARG A 201 -8.47 8.24 -16.39
CA ARG A 201 -7.39 7.73 -15.57
C ARG A 201 -7.51 8.38 -14.20
N ASP A 202 -8.15 7.67 -13.27
CA ASP A 202 -8.26 8.10 -11.88
C ASP A 202 -7.01 7.67 -11.08
N VAL A 203 -6.74 8.33 -9.95
CA VAL A 203 -5.48 8.22 -9.21
C VAL A 203 -5.74 8.07 -7.71
N ARG A 204 -5.05 7.13 -7.06
CA ARG A 204 -4.93 7.07 -5.60
C ARG A 204 -3.48 7.12 -5.20
N LEU A 205 -3.09 8.21 -4.52
CA LEU A 205 -1.79 8.27 -3.88
C LEU A 205 -1.77 7.40 -2.63
N SER A 206 -0.67 6.69 -2.45
CA SER A 206 -0.44 5.89 -1.27
C SER A 206 0.15 6.70 -0.13
N ARG A 207 -0.12 6.25 1.10
CA ARG A 207 0.46 6.85 2.30
C ARG A 207 1.05 5.77 3.20
N PRO A 208 2.10 6.10 3.97
CA PRO A 208 2.70 5.19 4.93
C PRO A 208 1.64 4.57 5.84
N LYS A 209 1.72 3.24 6.06
CA LYS A 209 0.81 2.46 6.91
C LYS A 209 -0.66 2.37 6.47
N SER A 210 -1.10 3.15 5.48
CA SER A 210 -2.48 3.11 5.01
C SER A 210 -2.62 2.69 3.55
N GLY A 211 -1.53 2.62 2.78
CA GLY A 211 -1.61 2.29 1.36
C GLY A 211 -2.41 3.32 0.57
N PRO A 212 -3.07 2.92 -0.54
CA PRO A 212 -3.80 3.84 -1.41
C PRO A 212 -4.90 4.58 -0.64
N GLY A 213 -4.98 5.89 -0.87
CA GLY A 213 -6.02 6.76 -0.31
C GLY A 213 -7.38 6.59 -0.98
N ASN A 214 -8.25 7.57 -0.75
CA ASN A 214 -9.53 7.74 -1.46
C ASN A 214 -9.36 8.73 -2.61
N TYR A 215 -10.42 8.90 -3.40
CA TYR A 215 -10.54 9.90 -4.43
C TYR A 215 -10.21 11.28 -3.91
N ASP A 216 -9.43 11.99 -4.69
CA ASP A 216 -9.05 13.37 -4.43
C ASP A 216 -9.09 14.12 -5.75
N TYR A 217 -9.96 15.13 -5.81
CA TYR A 217 -10.17 15.90 -7.02
C TYR A 217 -8.92 16.70 -7.43
N GLU A 218 -8.11 17.16 -6.48
CA GLU A 218 -6.86 17.87 -6.79
C GLU A 218 -5.84 16.92 -7.43
N LEU A 219 -5.80 15.66 -6.98
CA LEU A 219 -4.96 14.63 -7.59
C LEU A 219 -5.47 14.25 -8.99
N MET A 220 -6.78 14.16 -9.18
CA MET A 220 -7.38 13.94 -10.50
C MET A 220 -6.99 15.06 -11.47
N GLN A 221 -7.04 16.33 -11.05
CA GLN A 221 -6.61 17.44 -11.90
C GLN A 221 -5.11 17.43 -12.20
N LYS A 222 -4.29 16.97 -11.26
CA LYS A 222 -2.82 17.01 -11.38
C LYS A 222 -2.26 15.85 -12.21
N TYR A 223 -2.78 14.65 -12.00
CA TYR A 223 -2.21 13.41 -12.55
C TYR A 223 -3.19 12.62 -13.40
N GLY A 224 -4.49 12.84 -13.21
CA GLY A 224 -5.53 12.16 -13.96
C GLY A 224 -5.69 12.70 -15.37
N GLU A 225 -6.58 12.08 -16.12
CA GLU A 225 -6.89 12.45 -17.51
C GLU A 225 -8.28 11.93 -17.88
N TYR A 226 -9.04 12.73 -18.62
CA TYR A 226 -10.30 12.33 -19.23
C TYR A 226 -10.07 12.16 -20.73
N ALA A 227 -10.57 11.07 -21.31
CA ALA A 227 -10.48 10.84 -22.74
C ALA A 227 -11.68 10.05 -23.27
N SER A 228 -11.82 10.00 -24.60
CA SER A 228 -12.89 9.23 -25.22
C SER A 228 -12.64 7.72 -25.15
N THR A 229 -13.68 6.92 -25.32
CA THR A 229 -13.54 5.46 -25.44
C THR A 229 -12.73 5.01 -26.67
N ALA A 230 -12.72 5.81 -27.74
CA ALA A 230 -11.98 5.53 -28.96
C ALA A 230 -10.46 5.83 -28.83
N GLU A 231 -10.12 6.79 -27.98
CA GLU A 231 -8.75 7.16 -27.65
C GLU A 231 -8.64 7.26 -26.12
N PRO A 232 -8.50 6.12 -25.42
CA PRO A 232 -8.45 6.08 -23.96
C PRO A 232 -7.24 6.83 -23.40
N PRO A 233 -7.31 7.31 -22.14
CA PRO A 233 -6.19 7.99 -21.52
C PRO A 233 -4.96 7.07 -21.46
N ALA A 234 -3.77 7.66 -21.59
CA ALA A 234 -2.53 6.90 -21.48
C ALA A 234 -2.42 6.28 -20.08
N MET A 235 -1.97 5.03 -19.96
CA MET A 235 -1.85 4.36 -18.66
C MET A 235 -0.39 3.99 -18.37
N PRO A 236 0.10 4.13 -17.12
CA PRO A 236 1.49 3.78 -16.79
C PRO A 236 1.77 2.31 -17.08
N SER A 237 2.97 2.01 -17.55
CA SER A 237 3.40 0.64 -17.90
C SER A 237 4.71 0.23 -17.22
N ASP A 238 5.33 1.14 -16.48
CA ASP A 238 6.64 1.04 -15.88
C ASP A 238 6.58 1.08 -14.34
N GLY A 239 5.39 1.16 -13.74
CA GLY A 239 5.19 1.30 -12.29
C GLY A 239 6.07 0.40 -11.44
N TRP A 240 6.09 -0.90 -11.72
CA TRP A 240 6.94 -1.86 -11.00
C TRP A 240 8.46 -1.56 -11.10
N THR A 241 8.93 -1.00 -12.22
CA THR A 241 10.36 -0.70 -12.41
C THR A 241 10.85 0.47 -11.57
N HIS A 242 9.94 1.33 -11.09
CA HIS A 242 10.28 2.40 -10.15
C HIS A 242 10.57 1.87 -8.73
N PHE A 243 9.92 0.77 -8.33
CA PHE A 243 9.95 0.28 -6.95
C PHE A 243 10.73 -1.01 -6.75
N TYR A 244 10.94 -1.80 -7.81
CA TYR A 244 11.56 -3.13 -7.70
C TYR A 244 12.79 -3.26 -8.60
N LYS A 245 13.85 -3.84 -8.04
CA LYS A 245 15.07 -4.17 -8.78
C LYS A 245 14.90 -5.49 -9.54
N PRO A 246 15.66 -5.74 -10.62
CA PRO A 246 15.75 -7.06 -11.23
C PRO A 246 16.17 -8.13 -10.21
N CYS A 247 15.64 -9.34 -10.34
CA CYS A 247 16.13 -10.49 -9.58
C CYS A 247 17.57 -10.83 -10.00
N SER A 248 18.40 -11.28 -9.04
CA SER A 248 19.81 -11.68 -9.23
C SER A 248 19.98 -13.06 -9.84
#